data_AF-A0A1F6GCC1-F1
#
_entry.id   AF-A0A1F6GCC1-F1
#
_cell.length_a   1.000
_cell.length_b   1.000
_cell.length_c   1.000
_cell.angle_alpha   90.00
_cell.angle_beta   90.00
_cell.angle_gamma   90.00
#
_symmetry.space_group_name_H-M   'P 1'
#
loop_
_entity.id
_entity.type
_entity.pdbx_description
1 polymer ?
#
loop_
_entity_poly.entity_id
_entity_poly.type
_entity_poly.pdbx_seq_one_letter_code
_entity_poly.pdbx_strand_id
1 'polypeptide(L)'
;MLPDLDILWAKKLNSHHVTYLHSPLFWIAIFIVLYIINFLFNLFGNWILYLYSFQVILHLLFDFIAGRTGGIPLLYPFVKREFSFLPLNKSRGDFHPSNIKEVIKFLKYYSTSKIQIAFEVLLCILGIAAIAF
;
A
#
# COMPACT_ATOMS: atom_id res chain seq x y z
N MET A 1 3.59 -1.73 3.30
CA MET A 1 3.66 -1.09 4.64
C MET A 1 4.24 0.30 4.62
N LEU A 2 5.23 0.60 3.75
CA LEU A 2 5.76 1.98 3.67
C LEU A 2 4.73 2.99 3.13
N PRO A 3 3.91 2.64 2.11
CA PRO A 3 2.82 3.51 1.72
C PRO A 3 1.88 3.83 2.90
N ASP A 4 1.54 2.84 3.72
CA ASP A 4 0.68 3.03 4.90
C ASP A 4 1.33 3.74 6.10
N LEU A 5 2.57 4.21 6.03
CA LEU A 5 3.23 4.82 7.20
C LEU A 5 2.41 6.00 7.75
N ASP A 6 1.71 6.71 6.87
CA ASP A 6 0.86 7.84 7.21
C ASP A 6 -0.47 7.51 7.89
N ILE A 7 -0.82 6.22 8.00
CA ILE A 7 -1.94 5.78 8.83
C ILE A 7 -1.75 6.17 10.31
N LEU A 8 -0.51 6.28 10.77
CA LEU A 8 -0.16 6.60 12.16
C LEU A 8 -0.58 8.02 12.56
N TRP A 9 -0.75 8.92 11.59
CA TRP A 9 -1.21 10.29 11.78
C TRP A 9 -2.47 10.62 10.98
N ALA A 10 -3.10 9.62 10.36
CA ALA A 10 -4.34 9.80 9.61
C ALA A 10 -5.54 9.96 10.53
N LYS A 11 -6.41 10.93 10.22
CA LYS A 11 -7.65 11.16 10.97
C LYS A 11 -8.67 10.04 10.77
N LYS A 12 -8.63 9.38 9.61
CA LYS A 12 -9.56 8.32 9.21
C LYS A 12 -8.80 7.23 8.48
N LEU A 13 -9.23 5.98 8.64
CA LEU A 13 -8.61 4.85 7.96
C LEU A 13 -8.53 5.06 6.45
N ASN A 14 -9.57 5.56 5.79
CA ASN A 14 -9.51 5.77 4.33
C ASN A 14 -8.74 7.03 3.89
N SER A 15 -8.47 7.97 4.80
CA SER A 15 -7.94 9.30 4.43
C SER A 15 -6.48 9.29 4.01
N HIS A 16 -5.74 8.26 4.38
CA HIS A 16 -4.32 8.12 4.07
C HIS A 16 -4.07 7.64 2.63
N HIS A 17 -5.06 7.03 1.96
CA HIS A 17 -4.92 6.61 0.56
C HIS A 17 -4.89 7.78 -0.45
N VAL A 18 -5.13 9.03 -0.03
CA VAL A 18 -5.04 10.22 -0.91
C VAL A 18 -3.88 11.10 -0.46
N THR A 19 -2.68 10.53 -0.47
CA THR A 19 -1.43 11.18 -0.07
C THR A 19 -0.31 10.88 -1.07
N TYR A 20 0.86 11.49 -0.84
CA TYR A 20 2.05 11.16 -1.61
C TYR A 20 2.47 9.70 -1.41
N LEU A 21 2.27 9.13 -0.21
CA LEU A 21 2.73 7.78 0.08
C LEU A 21 1.92 6.70 -0.65
N HIS A 22 0.69 6.96 -1.08
CA HIS A 22 -0.07 6.04 -1.94
C HIS A 22 -0.02 6.39 -3.43
N SER A 23 0.78 7.39 -3.81
CA SER A 23 0.96 7.79 -5.21
C SER A 23 2.09 7.00 -5.88
N PRO A 24 1.83 6.22 -6.95
CA PRO A 24 2.89 5.57 -7.71
C PRO A 24 3.92 6.56 -8.29
N LEU A 25 3.47 7.76 -8.70
CA LEU A 25 4.37 8.80 -9.21
C LEU A 25 5.40 9.26 -8.17
N PHE A 26 4.97 9.38 -6.91
CA PHE A 26 5.88 9.75 -5.82
C PHE A 26 6.96 8.68 -5.64
N TRP A 27 6.59 7.40 -5.62
CA TRP A 27 7.54 6.31 -5.45
C TRP A 27 8.49 6.13 -6.64
N ILE A 28 8.02 6.34 -7.87
CA ILE A 28 8.88 6.38 -9.05
C ILE A 28 9.97 7.44 -8.87
N ALA A 29 9.61 8.65 -8.43
CA ALA A 29 10.59 9.71 -8.19
C ALA A 29 11.60 9.34 -7.09
N ILE A 30 11.13 8.76 -5.98
CA ILE A 30 12.00 8.29 -4.89
C ILE A 30 12.97 7.21 -5.39
N PHE A 31 12.50 6.21 -6.14
CA PHE A 31 13.35 5.14 -6.64
C PHE A 31 14.40 5.63 -7.64
N ILE A 32 14.05 6.58 -8.50
CA ILE A 32 15.02 7.22 -9.41
C ILE A 32 16.13 7.90 -8.60
N VAL A 33 15.77 8.68 -7.58
CA VAL A 33 16.76 9.37 -6.73
C VAL A 33 17.63 8.38 -5.97
N LEU A 34 17.04 7.37 -5.33
CA LEU A 34 17.78 6.34 -4.59
C LEU A 34 18.70 5.52 -5.51
N TYR A 35 18.25 5.22 -6.73
CA TYR A 35 19.07 4.55 -7.73
C TYR A 35 20.29 5.39 -8.12
N ILE A 36 20.11 6.68 -8.40
CA ILE A 36 21.21 7.59 -8.76
C ILE A 36 22.21 7.69 -7.59
N ILE A 37 21.72 7.86 -6.35
CA ILE A 37 22.59 7.91 -5.16
C ILE A 37 23.37 6.60 -5.01
N ASN A 38 22.70 5.45 -5.11
CA ASN A 38 23.37 4.16 -4.99
C ASN A 38 24.37 3.91 -6.12
N PHE A 39 24.07 4.37 -7.34
CA PHE A 39 24.99 4.30 -8.48
C PHE A 39 26.26 5.13 -8.26
N LEU A 40 26.13 6.35 -7.73
CA LEU A 40 27.27 7.26 -7.52
C LEU A 40 28.13 6.88 -6.31
N PHE A 41 27.51 6.36 -5.25
CA PHE A 41 28.18 6.22 -3.94
C PHE A 41 28.21 4.78 -3.41
N ASN A 42 27.53 3.83 -4.05
CA ASN A 42 27.45 2.41 -3.68
C ASN A 42 27.12 2.17 -2.18
N LEU A 43 26.16 2.93 -1.65
CA LEU A 43 25.90 2.99 -0.20
C LEU A 43 25.18 1.77 0.38
N PHE A 44 24.29 1.13 -0.39
CA PHE A 44 23.33 0.16 0.17
C PHE A 44 23.31 -1.18 -0.59
N GLY A 45 24.01 -1.28 -1.73
CA GLY A 45 23.93 -2.42 -2.63
C GLY A 45 22.59 -2.51 -3.36
N ASN A 46 22.61 -2.97 -4.61
CA ASN A 46 21.42 -2.98 -5.47
C ASN A 46 20.25 -3.82 -4.90
N TRP A 47 20.55 -4.85 -4.10
CA TRP A 47 19.54 -5.76 -3.55
C TRP A 47 18.58 -5.06 -2.56
N ILE A 48 19.07 -4.15 -1.71
CA ILE A 48 18.21 -3.42 -0.75
C ILE A 48 17.22 -2.54 -1.51
N LEU A 49 17.70 -1.84 -2.54
CA LEU A 49 16.87 -1.01 -3.40
C LEU A 49 15.79 -1.83 -4.10
N TYR A 50 16.12 -3.03 -4.58
CA TYR A 50 15.16 -3.93 -5.22
C TYR A 50 14.11 -4.45 -4.24
N LEU A 51 14.49 -4.88 -3.04
CA LEU A 51 13.53 -5.31 -2.03
C LEU A 51 12.59 -4.17 -1.61
N TYR A 52 13.14 -2.96 -1.42
CA TYR A 52 12.37 -1.77 -1.09
C TYR A 52 11.36 -1.43 -2.19
N SER A 53 11.82 -1.39 -3.45
CA SER A 53 10.97 -1.10 -4.61
C SER A 53 9.89 -2.15 -4.78
N PHE A 54 10.24 -3.43 -4.64
CA PHE A 54 9.32 -4.54 -4.76
C PHE A 54 8.21 -4.49 -3.71
N GLN A 55 8.54 -4.19 -2.44
CA GLN A 55 7.55 -4.08 -1.37
C GLN A 55 6.53 -2.98 -1.64
N VAL A 56 6.96 -1.82 -2.11
CA VAL A 56 6.08 -0.69 -2.43
C VAL A 56 5.20 -1.03 -3.63
N ILE A 57 5.78 -1.57 -4.71
CA ILE A 57 5.02 -1.96 -5.91
C ILE A 57 3.96 -2.98 -5.55
N LEU A 58 4.32 -4.03 -4.80
CA LEU A 58 3.36 -5.02 -4.34
C LEU A 58 2.23 -4.37 -3.54
N HIS A 59 2.58 -3.52 -2.57
CA HIS A 59 1.58 -2.86 -1.74
C HIS A 59 0.58 -2.02 -2.57
N LEU A 60 1.08 -1.14 -3.45
CA LEU A 60 0.22 -0.33 -4.33
C LEU A 60 -0.60 -1.18 -5.32
N LEU A 61 -0.02 -2.28 -5.79
CA LEU A 61 -0.72 -3.24 -6.64
C LEU A 61 -1.89 -3.90 -5.89
N PHE A 62 -1.73 -4.23 -4.61
CA PHE A 62 -2.82 -4.77 -3.79
C PHE A 62 -3.90 -3.75 -3.53
N ASP A 63 -3.54 -2.51 -3.21
CA ASP A 63 -4.50 -1.43 -3.08
C ASP A 63 -5.28 -1.20 -4.40
N PHE A 64 -4.63 -1.42 -5.55
CA PHE A 64 -5.30 -1.37 -6.84
C PHE A 64 -6.20 -2.58 -7.12
N ILE A 65 -5.76 -3.81 -6.86
CA ILE A 65 -6.52 -5.02 -7.25
C ILE A 65 -7.57 -5.39 -6.21
N ALA A 66 -7.21 -5.30 -4.94
CA ALA A 66 -7.99 -5.79 -3.80
C ALA A 66 -8.50 -4.67 -2.89
N GLY A 67 -8.17 -3.40 -3.18
CA GLY A 67 -8.64 -2.25 -2.42
C GLY A 67 -10.17 -2.17 -2.35
N ARG A 68 -10.68 -1.96 -1.13
CA ARG A 68 -12.12 -1.98 -0.81
C ARG A 68 -12.59 -0.68 -0.16
N THR A 69 -11.78 -0.11 0.72
CA THR A 69 -12.09 1.14 1.43
C THR A 69 -11.24 2.31 0.95
N GLY A 70 -10.14 2.00 0.27
CA GLY A 70 -9.25 2.91 -0.42
C GLY A 70 -8.68 2.20 -1.66
N GLY A 71 -8.27 3.00 -2.64
CA GLY A 71 -7.53 2.55 -3.82
C GLY A 71 -6.26 3.37 -3.98
N ILE A 72 -5.70 3.37 -5.19
CA ILE A 72 -4.47 4.14 -5.46
C ILE A 72 -4.76 5.44 -6.23
N PRO A 73 -4.24 6.59 -5.79
CA PRO A 73 -4.36 7.84 -6.53
C PRO A 73 -3.19 7.97 -7.51
N LEU A 74 -3.37 7.43 -8.72
CA LEU A 74 -2.33 7.32 -9.75
C LEU A 74 -1.57 8.62 -10.05
N LEU A 75 -2.27 9.76 -10.06
CA LEU A 75 -1.74 11.07 -10.48
C LEU A 75 -1.73 12.10 -9.34
N TYR A 76 -1.73 11.66 -8.07
CA TYR A 76 -1.61 12.60 -6.94
C TYR A 76 -0.25 13.32 -6.98
N PRO A 77 -0.19 14.65 -6.73
CA PRO A 77 -1.24 15.52 -6.17
C PRO A 77 -2.17 16.17 -7.20
N PHE A 78 -1.92 15.99 -8.49
CA PHE A 78 -2.68 16.63 -9.57
C PHE A 78 -4.12 16.12 -9.65
N VAL A 79 -4.32 14.81 -9.41
CA VAL A 79 -5.64 14.18 -9.36
C VAL A 79 -5.80 13.40 -8.08
N LYS A 80 -6.79 13.78 -7.26
CA LYS A 80 -7.12 13.14 -5.97
C LYS A 80 -8.07 11.95 -6.10
N ARG A 81 -8.33 11.49 -7.32
CA ARG A 81 -9.21 10.36 -7.61
C ARG A 81 -8.42 9.07 -7.38
N GLU A 82 -8.99 8.19 -6.56
CA GLU A 82 -8.48 6.83 -6.35
C GLU A 82 -9.02 5.88 -7.42
N PHE A 83 -8.20 4.91 -7.77
CA PHE A 83 -8.51 3.85 -8.71
C PHE A 83 -8.34 2.49 -8.04
N SER A 84 -9.29 1.60 -8.29
CA SER A 84 -9.23 0.19 -7.90
C SER A 84 -9.96 -0.63 -8.96
N PHE A 85 -9.54 -1.88 -9.13
CA PHE A 85 -10.19 -2.87 -9.96
C PHE A 85 -11.56 -3.27 -9.40
N LEU A 86 -11.71 -3.27 -8.08
CA LEU A 86 -12.96 -3.54 -7.39
C LEU A 86 -13.67 -2.24 -6.97
N PRO A 87 -15.02 -2.22 -6.92
CA PRO A 87 -15.75 -1.05 -6.43
C PRO A 87 -15.37 -0.68 -5.00
N LEU A 88 -15.02 0.59 -4.80
CA LEU A 88 -14.64 1.14 -3.50
C LEU A 88 -15.88 1.51 -2.67
N ASN A 89 -15.92 1.06 -1.42
CA ASN A 89 -16.88 1.46 -0.41
C ASN A 89 -16.19 2.27 0.69
N LYS A 90 -15.96 3.55 0.40
CA LYS A 90 -15.21 4.45 1.30
C LYS A 90 -15.84 4.63 2.68
N SER A 91 -17.16 4.51 2.81
CA SER A 91 -17.85 4.71 4.10
C SER A 91 -17.46 3.64 5.13
N ARG A 92 -17.06 2.44 4.67
CA ARG A 92 -16.58 1.35 5.54
C ARG A 92 -15.20 1.63 6.14
N GLY A 93 -14.45 2.58 5.59
CA GLY A 93 -13.17 3.06 6.14
C GLY A 93 -13.27 4.46 6.76
N ASP A 94 -14.47 4.99 6.94
CA ASP A 94 -14.69 6.35 7.46
C ASP A 94 -14.75 6.37 8.99
N PHE A 95 -13.68 5.93 9.63
CA PHE A 95 -13.55 5.92 11.09
C PHE A 95 -12.10 6.15 11.52
N HIS A 96 -11.91 6.64 12.74
CA HIS A 96 -10.58 6.83 13.31
C HIS A 96 -9.98 5.47 13.74
N PRO A 97 -8.74 5.12 13.38
CA PRO A 97 -8.13 3.81 13.69
C PRO A 97 -8.12 3.44 15.19
N SER A 98 -8.16 4.42 16.10
CA SER A 98 -8.26 4.16 17.55
C SER A 98 -9.63 3.65 18.01
N ASN A 99 -10.67 3.72 17.17
CA ASN A 99 -12.00 3.21 17.50
C ASN A 99 -12.06 1.69 17.27
N ILE A 100 -11.69 0.92 18.30
CA ILE A 100 -11.60 -0.55 18.25
C ILE A 100 -12.91 -1.21 17.75
N LYS A 101 -14.08 -0.66 18.11
CA LYS A 101 -15.37 -1.23 17.65
C LYS A 101 -15.52 -1.12 16.14
N GLU A 102 -15.14 0.01 15.56
CA GLU A 102 -15.17 0.20 14.10
C GLU A 102 -14.06 -0.58 13.41
N VAL A 103 -12.86 -0.70 14.02
CA VAL A 103 -11.79 -1.59 13.54
C VAL A 103 -12.29 -3.03 13.42
N ILE A 104 -12.98 -3.56 14.44
CA ILE A 104 -13.53 -4.93 14.40
C ILE A 104 -14.56 -5.09 13.28
N LYS A 105 -15.45 -4.09 13.09
CA LYS A 105 -16.43 -4.11 11.98
C LYS A 105 -15.74 -4.07 10.62
N PHE A 106 -14.70 -3.25 10.49
CA PHE A 106 -13.87 -3.15 9.30
C PHE A 106 -13.20 -4.49 9.00
N LEU A 107 -12.53 -5.12 9.98
CA LEU A 107 -11.89 -6.42 9.80
C LEU A 107 -12.88 -7.52 9.39
N LYS A 108 -14.10 -7.51 9.95
CA LYS A 108 -15.18 -8.42 9.50
C LYS A 108 -15.60 -8.15 8.06
N TYR A 109 -15.74 -6.88 7.66
CA TYR A 109 -16.06 -6.52 6.27
C TYR A 109 -14.90 -6.89 5.32
N TYR A 110 -13.67 -6.68 5.77
CA TYR A 110 -12.44 -6.99 5.06
C TYR A 110 -12.35 -8.50 4.76
N SER A 111 -12.61 -9.34 5.77
CA SER A 111 -12.56 -10.80 5.65
C SER A 111 -13.69 -11.43 4.82
N THR A 112 -14.67 -10.65 4.36
CA THR A 112 -15.68 -11.18 3.40
C THR A 112 -15.12 -11.36 1.98
N SER A 113 -13.99 -10.71 1.66
CA SER A 113 -13.40 -10.76 0.32
C SER A 113 -12.50 -11.98 0.16
N LYS A 114 -13.01 -13.02 -0.51
CA LYS A 114 -12.22 -14.24 -0.82
C LYS A 114 -10.98 -13.94 -1.67
N ILE A 115 -11.10 -13.00 -2.61
CA ILE A 115 -10.00 -12.58 -3.50
C ILE A 115 -8.87 -11.96 -2.67
N GLN A 116 -9.20 -11.05 -1.77
CA GLN A 116 -8.23 -10.36 -0.92
C GLN A 116 -7.51 -11.33 0.02
N ILE A 117 -8.27 -12.19 0.71
CA ILE A 117 -7.68 -13.23 1.57
C ILE A 117 -6.77 -14.16 0.76
N ALA A 118 -7.19 -14.60 -0.43
CA ALA A 118 -6.38 -15.47 -1.28
C ALA A 118 -5.06 -14.79 -1.68
N PHE A 119 -5.09 -13.51 -2.02
CA PHE A 119 -3.89 -12.73 -2.34
C PHE A 119 -2.96 -12.54 -1.14
N GLU A 120 -3.49 -12.23 0.04
CA GLU A 120 -2.69 -12.11 1.27
C GLU A 120 -2.04 -13.44 1.66
N VAL A 121 -2.79 -14.54 1.60
CA VAL A 121 -2.26 -15.89 1.85
C VAL A 121 -1.17 -16.23 0.83
N LEU A 122 -1.40 -15.95 -0.46
CA LEU A 122 -0.40 -16.16 -1.51
C LEU A 122 0.89 -15.37 -1.23
N LEU A 123 0.78 -14.10 -0.85
CA LEU A 123 1.94 -13.29 -0.47
C LEU A 123 2.70 -13.85 0.73
N CYS A 124 1.99 -14.28 1.77
CA CYS A 124 2.62 -14.91 2.92
C CYS A 124 3.38 -16.17 2.52
N ILE A 125 2.80 -17.02 1.66
CA ILE A 125 3.46 -18.23 1.15
C ILE A 125 4.72 -17.87 0.32
N LEU A 126 4.59 -16.92 -0.61
CA LEU A 126 5.72 -16.48 -1.44
C LEU A 126 6.84 -15.84 -0.61
N GLY A 127 6.47 -15.06 0.41
CA GLY A 127 7.42 -14.45 1.34
C GLY A 127 8.16 -15.48 2.18
N ILE A 128 7.46 -16.50 2.71
CA ILE A 128 8.10 -17.61 3.43
C ILE A 128 9.05 -18.38 2.52
N ALA A 129 8.60 -18.70 1.29
CA ALA A 129 9.43 -19.39 0.31
C ALA A 129 10.70 -18.59 -0.02
N ALA A 130 10.61 -17.28 -0.19
CA ALA A 130 11.76 -16.42 -0.50
C ALA A 130 12.81 -16.30 0.62
N ILE A 131 12.47 -16.63 1.88
CA ILE A 131 13.40 -16.62 3.02
C ILE A 131 13.98 -18.03 3.28
N ALA A 132 13.31 -19.07 2.80
CA ALA A 132 13.71 -20.47 3.00
C ALA A 132 14.78 -20.97 2.01
N PHE A 133 15.14 -20.16 1.01
CA PHE A 133 16.15 -20.42 -0.02
C PHE A 133 17.17 -19.28 -0.09
#